data_AF-A0A832AQE2-F1
#
_entry.id   AF-A0A832AQE2-F1
#
_cell.length_a   1.000
_cell.length_b   1.000
_cell.length_c   1.000
_cell.angle_alpha   90.00
_cell.angle_beta   90.00
_cell.angle_gamma   90.00
#
_symmetry.space_group_name_H-M   'P 1'
#
loop_
_entity.id
_entity.type
_entity.pdbx_description
1 polymer ?
#
loop_
_entity_poly.entity_id
_entity_poly.type
_entity_poly.pdbx_seq_one_letter_code
_entity_poly.pdbx_strand_id
1 'polypeptide(L)'
;MKIAVQIKQIKDADGTEVLKATVPMNLIFEKDFDAKRLNEELQKFECKYLKLVDSLKTISRLIKDRQRRGKVILYWMLGDEIQQFSNENKSSNLFLENQLAHLIRDTGLSEKMISRCRKFRLRYPNIEEIDPGKCFDNYIKTFEQGYISAKKSNKRKESKHA
;
A
#
# COMPACT_ATOMS: atom_id res chain seq x y z
N MET A 1 -11.87 -11.48 -19.12
CA MET A 1 -11.93 -10.00 -19.21
C MET A 1 -11.44 -9.42 -17.88
N LYS A 2 -10.67 -8.34 -17.89
CA LYS A 2 -10.24 -7.65 -16.66
C LYS A 2 -11.25 -6.55 -16.34
N ILE A 3 -11.78 -6.55 -15.13
CA ILE A 3 -12.81 -5.64 -14.64
C ILE A 3 -12.16 -4.73 -13.60
N ALA A 4 -12.23 -3.43 -13.86
CA ALA A 4 -11.79 -2.41 -12.92
C ALA A 4 -12.77 -2.32 -11.76
N VAL A 5 -12.25 -2.38 -10.53
CA VAL A 5 -12.98 -2.18 -9.29
C VAL A 5 -12.61 -0.83 -8.71
N GLN A 6 -13.62 -0.10 -8.25
CA GLN A 6 -13.49 1.13 -7.48
C GLN A 6 -13.97 0.92 -6.05
N ILE A 7 -13.21 1.40 -5.06
CA ILE A 7 -13.62 1.38 -3.66
C ILE A 7 -14.21 2.72 -3.26
N LYS A 8 -15.49 2.73 -2.87
CA LYS A 8 -16.21 3.93 -2.41
C LYS A 8 -16.44 3.87 -0.91
N GLN A 9 -16.32 5.00 -0.23
CA GLN A 9 -16.85 5.16 1.12
C GLN A 9 -18.35 5.43 1.00
N ILE A 10 -19.16 4.61 1.66
CA ILE A 10 -20.60 4.79 1.76
C ILE A 10 -20.99 4.81 3.24
N LYS A 11 -22.10 5.46 3.57
CA LYS A 11 -22.71 5.32 4.89
C LYS A 11 -23.69 4.16 4.86
N ASP A 12 -23.59 3.27 5.85
CA ASP A 12 -24.59 2.25 6.06
C ASP A 12 -25.87 2.83 6.71
N ALA A 13 -26.86 1.98 6.95
CA ALA A 13 -28.14 2.37 7.55
C ALA A 13 -27.99 2.94 8.97
N ASP A 14 -26.90 2.58 9.66
CA ASP A 14 -26.58 3.03 11.02
C ASP A 14 -25.72 4.32 11.01
N GLY A 15 -25.39 4.84 9.82
CA GLY A 15 -24.58 6.04 9.62
C GLY A 15 -23.07 5.80 9.72
N THR A 16 -22.63 4.54 9.81
CA THR A 16 -21.22 4.14 9.85
C THR A 16 -20.63 4.16 8.44
N GLU A 17 -19.42 4.69 8.30
CA GLU A 17 -18.70 4.68 7.03
C GLU A 17 -18.12 3.28 6.74
N VAL A 18 -18.54 2.69 5.64
CA VAL A 18 -18.05 1.39 5.14
C VAL A 18 -17.44 1.54 3.75
N LEU A 19 -16.42 0.73 3.47
CA LEU A 19 -15.78 0.69 2.15
C LEU A 19 -16.48 -0.36 1.30
N LYS A 20 -16.99 0.05 0.12
CA LYS A 20 -17.71 -0.83 -0.80
C LYS A 20 -17.00 -0.96 -2.15
N ALA A 21 -16.83 -2.20 -2.61
CA ALA A 21 -16.33 -2.50 -3.95
C ALA A 21 -17.43 -2.32 -5.00
N THR A 22 -17.12 -1.59 -6.07
CA THR A 22 -18.06 -1.29 -7.16
C THR A 22 -17.39 -1.46 -8.51
N VAL A 23 -18.16 -1.77 -9.54
CA VAL A 23 -17.68 -1.87 -10.93
C VAL A 23 -18.43 -0.87 -11.83
N PRO A 24 -17.87 -0.51 -13.00
CA PRO A 24 -18.56 0.29 -14.01
C PRO A 24 -19.92 -0.30 -14.42
N MET A 25 -20.92 0.56 -14.59
CA MET A 25 -22.31 0.13 -14.88
C MET A 25 -22.47 -0.51 -16.26
N ASN A 26 -21.58 -0.19 -17.20
CA ASN A 26 -21.58 -0.74 -18.57
C ASN A 26 -21.41 -2.28 -18.60
N LEU A 27 -20.82 -2.87 -17.56
CA LEU A 27 -20.71 -4.33 -17.40
C LEU A 27 -22.04 -5.07 -17.34
N ILE A 28 -23.09 -4.40 -16.88
CA ILE A 28 -24.43 -5.01 -16.71
C ILE A 28 -25.09 -5.28 -18.07
N PHE A 29 -24.62 -4.63 -19.14
CA PHE A 29 -25.16 -4.79 -20.50
C PHE A 29 -24.43 -5.85 -21.33
N GLU A 30 -23.49 -6.60 -20.74
CA GLU A 30 -22.79 -7.69 -21.42
C GLU A 30 -23.65 -8.95 -21.55
N LYS A 31 -23.56 -9.62 -22.70
CA LYS A 31 -24.45 -10.74 -23.06
C LYS A 31 -24.37 -11.94 -22.10
N ASP A 32 -23.26 -12.12 -21.39
CA ASP A 32 -23.00 -13.24 -20.47
C ASP A 32 -22.87 -12.78 -19.00
N PHE A 33 -23.54 -11.67 -18.64
CA PHE A 33 -23.43 -11.09 -17.31
C PHE A 33 -24.09 -11.96 -16.22
N ASP A 34 -23.26 -12.62 -15.41
CA ASP A 34 -23.68 -13.28 -14.18
C ASP A 34 -23.57 -12.33 -12.98
N ALA A 35 -24.69 -11.68 -12.66
CA ALA A 35 -24.79 -10.74 -11.55
C ALA A 35 -24.44 -11.35 -10.19
N LYS A 36 -24.84 -12.61 -9.96
CA LYS A 36 -24.65 -13.29 -8.68
C LYS A 36 -23.17 -13.58 -8.46
N ARG A 37 -22.53 -14.18 -9.47
CA ARG A 37 -21.09 -14.47 -9.44
C ARG A 37 -20.26 -13.20 -9.28
N LEU A 38 -20.60 -12.13 -10.01
CA LEU A 38 -19.88 -10.86 -9.89
C LEU A 38 -20.01 -10.30 -8.47
N ASN A 39 -21.21 -10.34 -7.88
CA ASN A 39 -21.42 -9.86 -6.52
C ASN A 39 -20.59 -10.66 -5.48
N GLU A 40 -20.51 -11.98 -5.63
CA GLU A 40 -19.65 -12.83 -4.79
C GLU A 40 -18.16 -12.51 -4.96
N GLU A 41 -17.70 -12.28 -6.19
CA GLU A 41 -16.32 -11.87 -6.47
C GLU A 41 -16.02 -10.48 -5.87
N LEU A 42 -16.96 -9.54 -5.95
CA LEU A 42 -16.83 -8.21 -5.37
C LEU A 42 -16.78 -8.23 -3.83
N GLN A 43 -17.62 -9.03 -3.18
CA GLN A 43 -17.58 -9.20 -1.73
C GLN A 43 -16.23 -9.78 -1.28
N LYS A 44 -15.72 -10.80 -1.98
CA LYS A 44 -14.39 -11.36 -1.69
C LYS A 44 -13.30 -10.31 -1.87
N PHE A 45 -13.38 -9.50 -2.93
CA PHE A 45 -12.43 -8.42 -3.20
C PHE A 45 -12.47 -7.35 -2.10
N GLU A 46 -13.67 -6.93 -1.69
CA GLU A 46 -13.91 -5.97 -0.62
C GLU A 46 -13.30 -6.45 0.71
N CYS A 47 -13.58 -7.70 1.11
CA CYS A 47 -13.00 -8.27 2.33
C CYS A 47 -11.46 -8.29 2.28
N LYS A 48 -10.86 -8.63 1.13
CA LYS A 48 -9.41 -8.60 0.96
C LYS A 48 -8.84 -7.19 1.07
N TYR A 49 -9.52 -6.21 0.46
CA TYR A 49 -9.09 -4.82 0.53
C TYR A 49 -9.20 -4.25 1.94
N LEU A 50 -10.29 -4.53 2.66
CA LEU A 50 -10.45 -4.15 4.06
C LEU A 50 -9.33 -4.71 4.95
N LYS A 51 -9.03 -6.01 4.80
CA LYS A 51 -7.91 -6.64 5.51
C LYS A 51 -6.57 -5.98 5.22
N LEU A 52 -6.31 -5.60 3.97
CA LEU A 52 -5.12 -4.83 3.61
C LEU A 52 -5.10 -3.48 4.35
N VAL A 53 -6.19 -2.69 4.28
CA VAL A 53 -6.27 -1.38 4.92
C VAL A 53 -6.02 -1.48 6.43
N ASP A 54 -6.64 -2.45 7.10
CA ASP A 54 -6.49 -2.65 8.55
C ASP A 54 -5.06 -3.08 8.92
N SER A 55 -4.46 -3.93 8.10
CA SER A 55 -3.07 -4.37 8.29
C SER A 55 -2.10 -3.19 8.14
N LEU A 56 -2.29 -2.36 7.11
CA LEU A 56 -1.46 -1.17 6.87
C LEU A 56 -1.63 -0.13 7.99
N LYS A 57 -2.86 0.12 8.46
CA LYS A 57 -3.12 1.00 9.62
C LYS A 57 -2.43 0.47 10.88
N THR A 58 -2.53 -0.84 11.13
CA THR A 58 -1.89 -1.51 12.26
C THR A 58 -0.37 -1.35 12.20
N ILE A 59 0.25 -1.69 11.08
CA ILE A 59 1.70 -1.55 10.86
C ILE A 59 2.13 -0.09 11.01
N SER A 60 1.38 0.86 10.43
CA SER A 60 1.62 2.30 10.55
C SER A 60 1.63 2.77 12.01
N ARG A 61 0.68 2.31 12.82
CA ARG A 61 0.64 2.59 14.26
C ARG A 61 1.88 2.05 14.98
N LEU A 62 2.29 0.83 14.66
CA LEU A 62 3.50 0.22 15.23
C LEU A 62 4.80 0.95 14.81
N ILE A 63 4.85 1.49 13.59
CA ILE A 63 5.98 2.32 13.13
C ILE A 63 6.06 3.63 13.95
N LYS A 64 4.91 4.23 14.27
CA LYS A 64 4.84 5.49 15.03
C LYS A 64 5.21 5.33 16.50
N ASP A 65 5.08 4.14 17.08
CA ASP A 65 5.49 3.86 18.46
C ASP A 65 7.00 4.11 18.64
N ARG A 66 7.37 5.08 19.49
CA ARG A 66 8.76 5.50 19.71
C ARG A 66 9.62 4.43 20.38
N GLN A 67 9.04 3.57 21.21
CA GLN A 67 9.80 2.59 22.01
C GLN A 67 10.14 1.33 21.21
N ARG A 68 9.50 1.14 20.06
CA ARG A 68 9.68 -0.08 19.26
C ARG A 68 11.02 -0.10 18.54
N ARG A 69 11.80 -1.15 18.80
CA ARG A 69 13.02 -1.50 18.04
C ARG A 69 12.65 -2.29 16.77
N GLY A 70 13.57 -2.36 15.80
CA GLY A 70 13.37 -3.18 14.59
C GLY A 70 12.29 -2.66 13.64
N LYS A 71 11.98 -1.35 13.65
CA LYS A 71 10.96 -0.74 12.77
C LYS A 71 11.22 -0.96 11.29
N VAL A 72 12.46 -1.21 10.90
CA VAL A 72 12.83 -1.53 9.51
C VAL A 72 12.04 -2.73 8.98
N ILE A 73 11.81 -3.75 9.81
CA ILE A 73 10.99 -4.91 9.44
C ILE A 73 9.55 -4.48 9.16
N LEU A 74 9.00 -3.54 9.93
CA LEU A 74 7.64 -3.04 9.70
C LEU A 74 7.49 -2.30 8.37
N TYR A 75 8.49 -1.54 7.96
CA TYR A 75 8.49 -0.92 6.63
C TYR A 75 8.53 -1.96 5.51
N TRP A 76 9.27 -3.06 5.71
CA TRP A 76 9.27 -4.19 4.79
C TRP A 76 7.91 -4.87 4.72
N MET A 77 7.33 -5.21 5.89
CA MET A 77 6.01 -5.83 6.00
C MET A 77 4.91 -4.97 5.35
N LEU A 78 4.98 -3.65 5.52
CA LEU A 78 4.05 -2.72 4.87
C LEU A 78 4.09 -2.87 3.35
N GLY A 79 5.30 -2.99 2.78
CA GLY A 79 5.49 -3.23 1.36
C GLY A 79 5.04 -4.63 0.92
N ASP A 80 5.27 -5.64 1.78
CA ASP A 80 4.87 -7.03 1.54
C ASP A 80 3.34 -7.17 1.46
N GLU A 81 2.59 -6.62 2.42
CA GLU A 81 1.12 -6.60 2.40
C GLU A 81 0.56 -6.04 1.08
N ILE A 82 1.11 -4.90 0.63
CA ILE A 82 0.71 -4.27 -0.64
C ILE A 82 1.06 -5.17 -1.83
N GLN A 83 2.23 -5.81 -1.80
CA GLN A 83 2.70 -6.69 -2.87
C GLN A 83 1.87 -7.98 -2.94
N GLN A 84 1.54 -8.58 -1.79
CA GLN A 84 0.69 -9.75 -1.68
C GLN A 84 -0.71 -9.46 -2.23
N PHE A 85 -1.36 -8.38 -1.78
CA PHE A 85 -2.65 -7.97 -2.33
C PHE A 85 -2.59 -7.76 -3.86
N SER A 86 -1.52 -7.12 -4.34
CA SER A 86 -1.35 -6.91 -5.79
C SER A 86 -1.20 -8.23 -6.54
N ASN A 87 -0.41 -9.17 -6.01
CA ASN A 87 -0.16 -10.46 -6.62
C ASN A 87 -1.39 -11.37 -6.62
N GLU A 88 -2.12 -11.44 -5.51
CA GLU A 88 -3.36 -12.23 -5.42
C GLU A 88 -4.43 -11.76 -6.43
N ASN A 89 -4.42 -10.47 -6.79
CA ASN A 89 -5.35 -9.91 -7.76
C ASN A 89 -4.81 -9.91 -9.20
N LYS A 90 -3.57 -10.36 -9.45
CA LYS A 90 -3.03 -10.49 -10.82
C LYS A 90 -3.75 -11.56 -11.63
N SER A 91 -4.07 -12.70 -11.01
CA SER A 91 -4.81 -13.80 -11.64
C SER A 91 -6.33 -13.62 -11.57
N SER A 92 -6.82 -12.69 -10.75
CA SER A 92 -8.24 -12.35 -10.67
C SER A 92 -8.72 -11.59 -11.90
N ASN A 93 -10.01 -11.78 -12.24
CA ASN A 93 -10.69 -10.94 -13.22
C ASN A 93 -10.90 -9.52 -12.69
N LEU A 94 -10.95 -9.32 -11.37
CA LEU A 94 -11.09 -8.03 -10.73
C LEU A 94 -9.74 -7.41 -10.39
N PHE A 95 -9.56 -6.11 -10.63
CA PHE A 95 -8.37 -5.36 -10.20
C PHE A 95 -8.75 -4.00 -9.63
N LEU A 96 -8.00 -3.52 -8.63
CA LEU A 96 -8.22 -2.18 -8.06
C LEU A 96 -7.70 -1.11 -9.02
N GLU A 97 -8.59 -0.29 -9.54
CA GLU A 97 -8.20 0.92 -10.28
C GLU A 97 -7.51 1.91 -9.32
N ASN A 98 -6.45 2.58 -9.77
CA ASN A 98 -5.76 3.62 -8.99
C ASN A 98 -5.46 3.24 -7.51
N GLN A 99 -4.93 2.03 -7.28
CA GLN A 99 -4.64 1.47 -5.96
C GLN A 99 -3.91 2.45 -5.02
N LEU A 100 -2.96 3.24 -5.53
CA LEU A 100 -2.21 4.20 -4.70
C LEU A 100 -3.11 5.27 -4.09
N ALA A 101 -4.03 5.83 -4.87
CA ALA A 101 -4.96 6.86 -4.38
C ALA A 101 -5.91 6.29 -3.31
N HIS A 102 -6.44 5.09 -3.52
CA HIS A 102 -7.28 4.40 -2.54
C HIS A 102 -6.53 4.13 -1.23
N LEU A 103 -5.29 3.62 -1.31
CA LEU A 103 -4.48 3.37 -0.13
C LEU A 103 -4.16 4.66 0.64
N ILE A 104 -3.84 5.76 -0.04
CA ILE A 104 -3.59 7.06 0.62
C ILE A 104 -4.84 7.50 1.39
N ARG A 105 -6.00 7.51 0.74
CA ARG A 105 -7.29 7.91 1.35
C ARG A 105 -7.64 7.04 2.55
N ASP A 106 -7.57 5.72 2.38
CA ASP A 106 -8.15 4.78 3.35
C ASP A 106 -7.22 4.48 4.53
N THR A 107 -5.90 4.64 4.35
CA THR A 107 -4.90 4.37 5.41
C THR A 107 -4.33 5.64 6.05
N GLY A 108 -4.46 6.80 5.41
CA GLY A 108 -3.81 8.05 5.84
C GLY A 108 -2.28 8.04 5.70
N LEU A 109 -1.71 7.06 5.00
CA LEU A 109 -0.29 7.00 4.67
C LEU A 109 0.05 7.98 3.55
N SER A 110 1.24 8.58 3.59
CA SER A 110 1.71 9.41 2.49
C SER A 110 2.08 8.55 1.28
N GLU A 111 1.89 9.10 0.09
CA GLU A 111 2.32 8.50 -1.17
C GLU A 111 3.79 8.05 -1.12
N LYS A 112 4.64 8.93 -0.59
CA LYS A 112 6.07 8.68 -0.43
C LYS A 112 6.36 7.47 0.46
N MET A 113 5.61 7.29 1.55
CA MET A 113 5.75 6.13 2.43
C MET A 113 5.39 4.85 1.67
N ILE A 114 4.22 4.83 1.03
CA ILE A 114 3.75 3.67 0.25
C ILE A 114 4.76 3.31 -0.84
N SER A 115 5.19 4.30 -1.63
CA SER A 115 6.17 4.12 -2.71
C SER A 115 7.50 3.56 -2.21
N ARG A 116 8.03 4.10 -1.10
CA ARG A 116 9.27 3.60 -0.48
C ARG A 116 9.15 2.17 0.01
N CYS A 117 8.07 1.83 0.71
CA CYS A 117 7.86 0.46 1.20
C CYS A 117 7.71 -0.54 0.04
N ARG A 118 6.99 -0.18 -1.03
CA ARG A 118 6.91 -1.01 -2.25
C ARG A 118 8.29 -1.25 -2.87
N LYS A 119 9.07 -0.19 -3.08
CA LYS A 119 10.45 -0.31 -3.61
C LYS A 119 11.34 -1.13 -2.68
N PHE A 120 11.20 -0.94 -1.38
CA PHE A 120 11.95 -1.69 -0.37
C PHE A 120 11.65 -3.19 -0.47
N ARG A 121 10.37 -3.57 -0.50
CA ARG A 121 9.95 -4.95 -0.67
C ARG A 121 10.37 -5.59 -2.00
N LEU A 122 10.36 -4.81 -3.09
CA LEU A 122 10.82 -5.26 -4.41
C LEU A 122 12.34 -5.49 -4.44
N ARG A 123 13.10 -4.65 -3.73
CA ARG A 123 14.57 -4.72 -3.70
C ARG A 123 15.10 -5.83 -2.81
N TYR A 124 14.38 -6.13 -1.72
CA TYR A 124 14.74 -7.17 -0.76
C TYR A 124 13.56 -8.14 -0.69
N PRO A 125 13.53 -9.17 -1.55
CA PRO A 125 12.35 -10.02 -1.68
C PRO A 125 12.06 -10.88 -0.45
N ASN A 126 13.08 -11.19 0.33
CA ASN A 126 12.99 -12.03 1.52
C ASN A 126 13.28 -11.22 2.79
N ILE A 127 12.60 -11.55 3.88
CA ILE A 127 12.74 -10.82 5.15
C ILE A 127 14.12 -11.04 5.78
N GLU A 128 14.76 -12.17 5.52
CA GLU A 128 16.10 -12.53 6.02
C GLU A 128 17.20 -11.60 5.47
N GLU A 129 16.93 -10.92 4.36
CA GLU A 129 17.83 -9.90 3.78
C GLU A 129 17.81 -8.58 4.57
N ILE A 130 16.88 -8.42 5.51
CA ILE A 130 16.71 -7.21 6.30
C ILE A 130 17.40 -7.34 7.65
N ASP A 131 18.53 -6.64 7.79
CA ASP A 131 19.20 -6.42 9.08
C ASP A 131 18.31 -5.55 10.01
N PRO A 132 17.81 -6.09 11.14
CA PRO A 132 16.95 -5.37 12.08
C PRO A 132 17.66 -4.22 12.84
N GLY A 133 18.99 -4.23 12.87
CA GLY A 133 19.83 -3.20 13.49
C GLY A 133 20.01 -1.96 12.62
N LYS A 134 19.71 -2.05 11.31
CA LYS A 134 19.78 -0.90 10.39
C LYS A 134 18.49 -0.09 10.40
N CYS A 135 18.64 1.23 10.29
CA CYS A 135 17.49 2.10 10.08
C CYS A 135 16.98 2.01 8.64
N PHE A 136 15.68 2.22 8.45
CA PHE A 136 15.03 2.19 7.13
C PHE A 136 15.66 3.19 6.13
N ASP A 137 16.08 4.37 6.60
CA ASP A 137 16.76 5.37 5.78
C ASP A 137 18.06 4.88 5.15
N ASN A 138 18.74 3.90 5.75
CA ASN A 138 19.94 3.31 5.14
C ASN A 138 19.58 2.50 3.89
N TYR A 139 18.47 1.76 3.93
CA TYR A 139 17.96 1.02 2.78
C TYR A 139 17.43 1.97 1.70
N ILE A 140 16.69 3.01 2.08
CA ILE A 140 16.14 3.99 1.13
C ILE A 140 17.23 4.59 0.23
N LYS A 141 18.39 4.94 0.80
CA LYS A 141 19.52 5.51 0.03
C LYS A 141 20.00 4.60 -1.10
N THR A 142 19.82 3.29 -0.97
CA THR A 142 20.27 2.32 -1.99
C THR A 142 19.43 2.37 -3.27
N PHE A 143 18.17 2.79 -3.19
CA PHE A 143 17.23 2.81 -4.32
C PHE A 143 16.62 4.20 -4.61
N GLU A 144 16.98 5.22 -3.85
CA GLU A 144 16.65 6.64 -4.10
C GLU A 144 17.90 7.47 -4.46
N GLN A 145 18.90 6.90 -5.14
CA GLN A 145 20.22 7.50 -5.42
C GLN A 145 20.24 8.93 -6.01
N GLY A 146 19.11 9.58 -6.29
CA GLY A 146 19.01 10.99 -6.67
C GLY A 146 18.57 12.00 -5.59
N TYR A 147 18.14 11.58 -4.39
CA TYR A 147 17.62 12.52 -3.37
C TYR A 147 18.53 12.60 -2.13
N ILE A 148 19.74 13.12 -2.32
CA ILE A 148 20.51 13.69 -1.20
C ILE A 148 19.65 14.82 -0.65
N SER A 149 19.13 14.66 0.56
CA SER A 149 18.38 15.73 1.23
C SER A 149 19.21 17.01 1.20
N ALA A 150 18.61 18.13 0.83
CA ALA A 150 19.27 19.44 0.79
C ALA A 150 19.93 19.84 2.14
N LYS A 151 19.62 19.14 3.23
CA LYS A 151 20.32 19.26 4.52
C LYS A 151 21.73 18.67 4.52
N LYS A 152 22.04 17.66 3.71
CA LYS A 152 23.40 17.07 3.60
C LYS A 152 24.32 17.88 2.69
N SER A 153 23.79 18.64 1.74
CA SER A 153 24.61 19.53 0.88
C SER A 153 25.10 20.77 1.64
N ASN A 154 24.32 21.31 2.58
CA ASN A 154 24.76 22.49 3.35
C ASN A 154 25.89 22.17 4.34
N LYS A 155 25.86 21.02 5.02
CA LYS A 155 26.97 20.61 5.92
C LYS A 155 28.30 20.38 5.21
N ARG A 156 28.29 20.04 3.91
CA ARG A 156 29.51 19.88 3.09
C ARG A 156 30.03 21.19 2.49
N LYS A 157 29.21 22.25 2.43
CA LYS A 157 29.66 23.58 2.01
C LYS A 157 30.33 24.35 3.14
N GLU A 158 29.86 24.20 4.37
CA GLU A 158 30.48 24.85 5.55
C GLU A 158 31.83 24.23 5.94
N SER A 159 32.06 22.95 5.66
CA SER A 159 33.32 22.25 5.97
C SER A 159 34.40 22.39 4.88
N LYS A 160 34.13 23.13 3.80
CA LYS A 160 35.12 23.45 2.74
C LYS A 160 35.64 24.90 2.79
N HIS A 161 35.16 25.69 3.75
CA HIS A 161 35.56 27.07 3.97
C HIS A 161 36.09 27.31 5.40
N ALA A 162 36.51 26.24 6.08
CA ALA A 162 37.24 26.29 7.34
C ALA A 162 38.68 25.81 7.11
#